data_AF-A0A7V4XBW4-F1
#
_entry.id   AF-A0A7V4XBW4-F1
#
_cell.length_a   1.000
_cell.length_b   1.000
_cell.length_c   1.000
_cell.angle_alpha   90.00
_cell.angle_beta   90.00
_cell.angle_gamma   90.00
#
_symmetry.space_group_name_H-M   'P 1'
#
loop_
_entity.id
_entity.type
_entity.pdbx_description
1 polymer ?
#
loop_
_entity_poly.entity_id
_entity_poly.type
_entity_poly.pdbx_seq_one_letter_code
_entity_poly.pdbx_strand_id
1 'polypeptide(L)'
;MKIISASRRTDIPAYYSQWFLNQIEAGFVKWRNPFGGMEITTSLKPKDVAAIVFWSKNYDPLLHHLPALYDIGYRFVFQFTITGLP
;
A
#
# COMPACT_ATOMS: atom_id res chain seq x y z
N MET A 1 -15.56 4.38 4.21
CA MET A 1 -14.10 4.25 4.29
C MET A 1 -13.71 2.79 4.30
N LYS A 2 -12.60 2.42 3.65
CA LYS A 2 -12.10 1.03 3.53
C LYS A 2 -10.69 0.90 4.11
N ILE A 3 -10.36 -0.25 4.67
CA ILE A 3 -8.97 -0.63 4.96
C ILE A 3 -8.43 -1.36 3.74
N ILE A 4 -7.27 -0.92 3.23
CA ILE A 4 -6.66 -1.49 2.02
C ILE A 4 -5.47 -2.34 2.43
N SER A 5 -5.52 -3.62 2.15
CA SER A 5 -4.38 -4.52 2.33
C SER A 5 -3.51 -4.50 1.08
N ALA A 6 -2.51 -3.61 1.03
CA ALA A 6 -1.81 -3.29 -0.21
C ALA A 6 -0.73 -4.32 -0.59
N SER A 7 0.03 -4.87 0.35
CA SER A 7 1.23 -5.67 0.03
C SER A 7 1.16 -7.16 0.40
N ARG A 8 -0.04 -7.74 0.34
CA ARG A 8 -0.23 -9.19 0.56
C ARG A 8 0.23 -10.05 -0.62
N ARG A 9 0.06 -9.54 -1.84
CA ARG A 9 0.38 -10.27 -3.09
C ARG A 9 1.79 -10.00 -3.58
N THR A 10 2.28 -8.79 -3.28
CA THR A 10 3.58 -8.28 -3.71
C THR A 10 4.11 -7.38 -2.61
N ASP A 11 5.41 -7.47 -2.33
CA ASP A 11 6.06 -6.58 -1.35
C ASP A 11 6.22 -5.18 -1.96
N ILE A 12 5.16 -4.38 -1.82
CA ILE A 12 5.11 -3.01 -2.34
C ILE A 12 6.19 -2.13 -1.69
N PRO A 13 6.35 -2.09 -0.35
CA PRO A 13 7.36 -1.22 0.26
C PRO A 13 8.79 -1.50 -0.20
N ALA A 14 9.17 -2.76 -0.42
CA ALA A 14 10.53 -3.11 -0.79
C ALA A 14 10.82 -2.88 -2.29
N TYR A 15 9.85 -3.10 -3.17
CA TYR A 15 10.12 -3.19 -4.62
C TYR A 15 9.25 -2.28 -5.51
N TYR A 16 8.15 -1.74 -5.00
CA TYR A 16 7.16 -1.01 -5.80
C TYR A 16 6.68 0.29 -5.16
N SER A 17 7.50 0.92 -4.31
CA SER A 17 7.17 2.19 -3.66
C SER A 17 6.85 3.29 -4.67
N GLN A 18 7.66 3.46 -5.71
CA GLN A 18 7.39 4.46 -6.75
C GLN A 18 6.08 4.18 -7.50
N TRP A 19 5.82 2.92 -7.85
CA TRP A 19 4.56 2.54 -8.49
C TRP A 19 3.35 2.87 -7.59
N PHE A 20 3.47 2.58 -6.29
CA PHE A 20 2.42 2.87 -5.32
C PHE A 20 2.16 4.38 -5.19
N LEU A 21 3.22 5.20 -5.13
CA LEU A 21 3.08 6.67 -5.11
C LEU A 21 2.34 7.18 -6.35
N ASN A 22 2.64 6.64 -7.54
CA ASN A 22 1.93 6.99 -8.76
C ASN A 22 0.43 6.60 -8.67
N GLN A 23 0.08 5.48 -8.00
CA GLN A 23 -1.32 5.12 -7.79
C GLN A 23 -2.01 6.03 -6.77
N ILE A 24 -1.30 6.47 -5.73
CA ILE A 24 -1.79 7.46 -4.77
C ILE A 24 -2.11 8.77 -5.48
N GLU A 25 -1.21 9.27 -6.33
CA GLU A 25 -1.41 10.46 -7.15
C GLU A 25 -2.61 10.32 -8.10
N ALA A 26 -2.72 9.17 -8.78
CA ALA A 26 -3.88 8.86 -9.62
C ALA A 26 -5.20 8.75 -8.81
N GLY A 27 -5.12 8.47 -7.51
CA GLY A 27 -6.26 8.37 -6.60
C GLY A 27 -7.06 7.08 -6.72
N PHE A 28 -6.59 6.09 -7.49
CA PHE A 28 -7.19 4.77 -7.58
C PHE A 28 -6.17 3.73 -8.07
N VAL A 29 -6.52 2.45 -7.90
CA VAL A 29 -5.80 1.33 -8.51
C VAL A 29 -6.78 0.33 -9.11
N LYS A 30 -6.41 -0.25 -10.24
CA LYS A 30 -7.14 -1.35 -10.88
C LYS A 30 -6.38 -2.65 -10.67
N TRP A 31 -7.10 -3.70 -10.29
CA TRP A 31 -6.51 -5.03 -10.12
C TRP A 31 -7.52 -6.11 -10.47
N ARG A 32 -7.03 -7.30 -10.84
CA ARG A 32 -7.88 -8.45 -11.18
C ARG A 32 -8.08 -9.35 -9.97
N ASN A 33 -9.34 -9.67 -9.69
CA ASN A 33 -9.69 -10.66 -8.67
C ASN A 33 -9.11 -12.04 -9.04
N PRO A 34 -8.31 -12.69 -8.17
CA PRO A 34 -7.72 -13.99 -8.48
C PRO A 34 -8.74 -15.13 -8.63
N PHE A 35 -9.94 -15.01 -8.06
CA PHE A 35 -10.93 -16.09 -8.04
C PHE A 35 -11.91 -16.05 -9.23
N GLY A 36 -11.99 -14.93 -9.95
CA GLY A 36 -12.97 -14.77 -11.04
C GLY A 36 -12.54 -13.84 -12.17
N GLY A 37 -11.31 -13.32 -12.16
CA GLY A 37 -10.75 -12.49 -13.23
C GLY A 37 -11.35 -11.10 -13.38
N MET A 38 -12.44 -10.79 -12.66
CA MET A 38 -13.10 -9.49 -12.67
C MET A 38 -12.11 -8.36 -12.32
N GLU A 39 -12.11 -7.31 -13.15
CA GLU A 39 -11.35 -6.09 -12.87
C GLU A 39 -12.08 -5.29 -11.79
N ILE A 40 -11.36 -4.97 -10.71
CA ILE A 40 -11.84 -4.20 -9.58
C ILE A 40 -11.08 -2.88 -9.55
N THR A 41 -11.82 -1.77 -9.47
CA THR A 41 -11.23 -0.44 -9.21
C THR A 41 -11.38 -0.12 -7.72
N THR A 42 -10.27 0.21 -7.07
CA THR A 42 -10.22 0.57 -5.65
C THR A 42 -9.81 2.03 -5.54
N SER A 43 -10.65 2.87 -4.91
CA SER A 43 -10.29 4.26 -4.62
C SER A 43 -9.13 4.30 -3.62
N LEU A 44 -8.18 5.20 -3.89
CA LEU A 44 -7.06 5.52 -3.01
C LEU A 44 -7.16 6.94 -2.45
N LYS A 45 -8.28 7.66 -2.66
CA LYS A 45 -8.44 9.01 -2.11
C LYS A 45 -8.52 8.97 -0.58
N PRO A 46 -7.91 9.93 0.15
CA PRO A 46 -7.88 9.90 1.62
C PRO A 46 -9.26 9.75 2.27
N LYS A 47 -10.29 10.41 1.74
CA LYS A 47 -11.67 10.31 2.23
C LYS A 47 -12.29 8.91 2.14
N ASP A 48 -11.80 8.07 1.23
CA ASP A 48 -12.34 6.74 0.96
C ASP A 48 -11.56 5.65 1.71
N VAL A 49 -10.37 5.97 2.24
CA VAL A 49 -9.42 5.03 2.83
C VAL A 49 -9.22 5.33 4.31
N ALA A 50 -9.57 4.36 5.17
CA ALA A 50 -9.32 4.46 6.60
C ALA A 50 -7.84 4.23 6.94
N ALA A 51 -7.22 3.22 6.34
CA ALA A 51 -5.81 2.91 6.50
C ALA A 51 -5.31 2.01 5.36
N ILE A 52 -4.00 2.08 5.11
CA ILE A 52 -3.28 1.20 4.17
C ILE A 52 -2.37 0.29 4.98
N VAL A 53 -2.53 -1.02 4.79
CA VAL A 53 -1.78 -2.06 5.48
C VAL A 53 -0.66 -2.55 4.59
N PHE A 54 0.57 -2.50 5.11
CA PHE A 54 1.78 -2.98 4.46
C PHE A 54 2.45 -4.09 5.26
N TRP A 55 3.03 -5.03 4.55
CA TRP A 55 3.76 -6.23 4.95
C TRP A 55 5.05 -6.22 4.14
N SER A 56 6.18 -6.11 4.83
CA SER A 56 7.50 -6.12 4.21
C SER A 56 8.56 -6.46 5.24
N LYS A 57 9.73 -6.91 4.78
CA LYS A 57 10.95 -6.96 5.58
C LYS A 57 11.90 -5.79 5.30
N ASN A 58 11.61 -4.98 4.26
CA ASN A 58 12.40 -3.82 3.91
C ASN A 58 11.48 -2.65 3.56
N TYR A 59 11.29 -1.75 4.53
CA TYR A 59 10.48 -0.55 4.34
C TYR A 59 11.28 0.66 3.86
N ASP A 60 12.61 0.57 3.82
CA ASP A 60 13.52 1.67 3.49
C ASP A 60 13.07 2.46 2.23
N PRO A 61 12.69 1.82 1.11
CA PRO A 61 12.29 2.55 -0.09
C PRO A 61 10.97 3.33 0.05
N LEU A 62 10.10 2.97 1.00
CA LEU A 62 8.82 3.64 1.23
C LEU A 62 8.90 4.67 2.36
N LEU A 63 9.75 4.45 3.37
CA LEU A 63 9.77 5.21 4.63
C LEU A 63 9.90 6.73 4.41
N HIS A 64 10.77 7.15 3.49
CA HIS A 64 11.03 8.56 3.21
C HIS A 64 9.79 9.33 2.67
N HIS A 65 8.80 8.62 2.13
CA HIS A 65 7.61 9.22 1.55
C HIS A 65 6.42 9.29 2.52
N LEU A 66 6.48 8.53 3.62
CA LEU A 66 5.38 8.43 4.57
C LEU A 66 4.99 9.76 5.24
N PRO A 67 5.93 10.67 5.60
CA PRO A 67 5.55 11.96 6.20
C PRO A 67 4.64 12.78 5.29
N ALA A 68 5.01 12.93 4.02
CA ALA A 68 4.21 13.68 3.05
C ALA A 68 2.82 13.05 2.85
N LEU A 69 2.73 11.72 2.83
CA LEU A 69 1.45 11.03 2.74
C LEU A 69 0.61 11.19 4.02
N TYR A 70 1.25 11.19 5.18
CA TYR A 70 0.58 11.38 6.47
C TYR A 70 -0.05 12.77 6.59
N ASP A 71 0.65 13.81 6.11
CA ASP A 71 0.21 15.20 6.12
C ASP A 71 -1.04 15.42 5.25
N ILE A 72 -1.16 14.69 4.14
CA ILE A 72 -2.34 14.74 3.25
C ILE A 72 -3.46 13.77 3.69
N GLY A 73 -3.34 13.16 4.88
CA GLY A 73 -4.42 12.43 5.54
C GLY A 73 -4.37 10.91 5.42
N TYR A 74 -3.31 10.32 4.86
CA TYR A 74 -3.16 8.86 4.87
C TYR A 74 -2.77 8.33 6.24
N ARG A 75 -3.23 7.12 6.55
CA ARG A 75 -2.92 6.38 7.76
C ARG A 75 -2.45 4.99 7.40
N PHE A 76 -1.50 4.46 8.16
CA PHE A 76 -0.76 3.26 7.80
C PHE A 76 -0.71 2.25 8.94
N VAL A 77 -0.72 0.98 8.57
CA VAL A 77 -0.43 -0.14 9.48
C VAL A 77 0.70 -0.96 8.87
N PHE A 78 1.74 -1.20 9.66
CA PHE A 78 2.92 -1.94 9.22
C PHE A 78 2.98 -3.29 9.93
N GLN A 79 3.09 -4.37 9.17
CA GLN A 79 3.39 -5.70 9.66
C GLN A 79 4.80 -6.07 9.24
N PHE A 80 5.68 -6.13 10.22
CA PHE A 80 7.08 -6.48 10.05
C PHE A 80 7.35 -7.79 10.77
N THR A 81 7.96 -8.74 10.07
CA THR A 81 8.36 -10.03 10.66
C THR A 81 9.87 -10.09 10.82
N ILE A 82 10.33 -10.16 12.07
CA ILE A 82 11.73 -10.40 12.40
C ILE A 82 11.99 -11.90 12.27
N THR A 83 12.81 -12.31 11.29
CA THR A 83 13.09 -13.73 11.04
C THR A 83 14.41 -14.24 11.61
N GLY A 84 15.23 -13.38 12.24
CA GLY A 84 16.51 -13.78 12.84
C GLY A 84 17.41 -14.58 11.89
N LEU A 85 17.31 -14.32 10.58
CA LEU A 85 18.19 -14.95 9.60
C LEU A 85 19.62 -14.47 9.87
N PRO A 86 20.62 -15.37 9.85
CA PRO A 86 22.00 -15.06 10.22
C PRO A 86 22.62 -13.96 9.36
#